data_AF-A0A7S3ZG26-F1
#
_entry.id   AF-A0A7S3ZG26-F1
#
_cell.length_a   1.000
_cell.length_b   1.000
_cell.length_c   1.000
_cell.angle_alpha   90.00
_cell.angle_beta   90.00
_cell.angle_gamma   90.00
#
_symmetry.space_group_name_H-M   'P 1'
#
loop_
_entity.id
_entity.type
_entity.pdbx_description
1 polymer ?
#
loop_
_entity_poly.entity_id
_entity_poly.type
_entity_poly.pdbx_seq_one_letter_code
_entity_poly.pdbx_strand_id
1 'polypeptide(L)'
;LISPKPSFILEHHKLGIAFKCIPPMYSYVFKLFTTLIKITSSSSSSSSLSSPILPKSRKALLESTRVILLINPDNHTAWNVRRRIIMQDESLAGLEYELKMLALIFTKHPKSGAAWAHRRWALSLLDPFKEWCDASCIYKHKRFQDELKLCAQNSAMNKNNYYSWTHRIWLLEKIS
;
A
#
# COMPACT_ATOMS: atom_id res chain seq x y z
N LEU A 1 -21.49 35.52 -4.84
CA LEU A 1 -21.80 34.11 -5.18
C LEU A 1 -20.55 33.27 -4.94
N ILE A 2 -20.53 32.45 -3.88
CA ILE A 2 -19.37 31.61 -3.55
C ILE A 2 -19.42 30.38 -4.46
N SER A 3 -18.44 30.19 -5.34
CA SER A 3 -18.30 28.99 -6.16
C SER A 3 -18.34 27.73 -5.26
N PRO A 4 -19.02 26.64 -5.66
CA PRO A 4 -19.04 25.42 -4.86
C PRO A 4 -17.61 24.94 -4.62
N LYS A 5 -17.24 24.75 -3.34
CA LYS A 5 -15.92 24.25 -2.97
C LYS A 5 -15.71 22.86 -3.58
N PRO A 6 -14.59 22.62 -4.29
CA PRO A 6 -14.33 21.33 -4.94
C PRO A 6 -14.16 20.21 -3.90
N SER A 7 -14.60 19.00 -4.25
CA SER A 7 -14.50 17.82 -3.38
C SER A 7 -13.06 17.27 -3.27
N PHE A 8 -12.22 17.56 -4.25
CA PHE A 8 -10.81 17.20 -4.30
C PHE A 8 -9.99 18.46 -4.61
N ILE A 9 -8.95 18.70 -3.82
CA ILE A 9 -8.03 19.83 -4.01
C ILE A 9 -6.62 19.27 -4.07
N LEU A 10 -5.85 19.65 -5.09
CA LEU A 10 -4.43 19.35 -5.19
C LEU A 10 -3.66 20.66 -5.18
N GLU A 11 -2.89 20.90 -4.12
CA GLU A 11 -2.16 22.14 -3.93
C GLU A 11 -0.80 21.84 -3.30
N HIS A 12 0.29 22.40 -3.85
CA HIS A 12 1.66 22.20 -3.33
C HIS A 12 2.01 20.72 -3.05
N HIS A 13 1.62 19.82 -3.96
CA HIS A 13 1.77 18.35 -3.81
C HIS A 13 0.98 17.69 -2.68
N LYS A 14 0.01 18.39 -2.07
CA LYS A 14 -0.89 17.84 -1.04
C LYS A 14 -2.27 17.60 -1.62
N LEU A 15 -2.81 16.41 -1.39
CA LEU A 15 -4.17 16.03 -1.79
C LEU A 15 -5.13 16.26 -0.61
N GLY A 16 -6.02 17.24 -0.74
CA GLY A 16 -7.17 17.45 0.12
C GLY A 16 -8.41 16.73 -0.40
N ILE A 17 -9.12 16.03 0.49
CA ILE A 17 -10.40 15.38 0.18
C ILE A 17 -11.45 15.95 1.13
N ALA A 18 -12.54 16.46 0.58
CA ALA A 18 -13.62 17.03 1.38
C ALA A 18 -14.26 15.94 2.26
N PHE A 19 -14.35 16.17 3.57
CA PHE A 19 -14.87 15.16 4.51
C PHE A 19 -16.27 14.65 4.13
N LYS A 20 -17.14 15.55 3.63
CA LYS A 20 -18.50 15.23 3.18
C LYS A 20 -18.57 14.16 2.08
N CYS A 21 -17.53 14.01 1.25
CA CYS A 21 -17.55 13.01 0.19
C CYS A 21 -16.99 11.65 0.65
N ILE A 22 -16.35 11.56 1.82
CA ILE A 22 -15.72 10.32 2.30
C ILE A 22 -16.78 9.21 2.51
N PRO A 23 -17.87 9.39 3.28
CA PRO A 23 -18.84 8.32 3.50
C PRO A 23 -19.51 7.78 2.21
N PRO A 24 -20.07 8.60 1.31
CA PRO A 24 -20.71 8.08 0.09
C PRO A 24 -19.69 7.44 -0.86
N MET A 25 -18.50 8.02 -1.00
CA MET A 25 -17.42 7.45 -1.82
C MET A 25 -16.96 6.09 -1.28
N TYR A 26 -16.72 6.00 0.04
CA TYR A 26 -16.31 4.75 0.67
C TYR A 26 -17.40 3.67 0.52
N SER A 27 -18.68 4.02 0.74
CA SER A 27 -19.79 3.08 0.57
C SER A 27 -19.88 2.55 -0.87
N TYR A 28 -19.79 3.44 -1.86
CA TYR A 28 -19.80 3.05 -3.28
C TYR A 28 -18.64 2.12 -3.62
N VAL A 29 -17.41 2.50 -3.26
CA VAL A 29 -16.22 1.72 -3.58
C VAL A 29 -16.21 0.38 -2.85
N PHE A 30 -16.67 0.33 -1.60
CA PHE A 30 -16.73 -0.92 -0.85
C PHE A 30 -17.76 -1.91 -1.46
N LYS A 31 -18.91 -1.41 -1.93
CA LYS A 31 -19.88 -2.23 -2.70
C LYS A 31 -19.26 -2.75 -4.00
N LEU A 32 -18.58 -1.90 -4.77
CA LEU A 32 -17.89 -2.32 -5.98
C LEU A 32 -16.83 -3.38 -5.69
N PHE A 33 -15.98 -3.15 -4.69
CA PHE A 33 -14.93 -4.07 -4.25
C PHE A 33 -15.47 -5.45 -3.87
N THR A 34 -16.53 -5.49 -3.05
CA THR A 34 -17.14 -6.76 -2.62
C THR A 34 -17.80 -7.51 -3.78
N THR A 35 -18.45 -6.81 -4.71
CA THR A 35 -18.98 -7.40 -5.95
C THR A 35 -17.87 -8.01 -6.82
N LEU A 36 -16.77 -7.27 -7.02
CA LEU A 36 -15.63 -7.75 -7.82
C LEU A 36 -14.95 -8.97 -7.19
N ILE A 37 -14.80 -9.00 -5.86
CA ILE A 37 -14.27 -10.18 -5.16
C ILE A 37 -15.18 -11.38 -5.40
N LYS A 38 -16.50 -11.22 -5.20
CA LYS A 38 -17.47 -12.30 -5.39
C LYS A 38 -17.41 -12.87 -6.81
N ILE A 39 -17.41 -12.02 -7.83
CA ILE A 39 -17.27 -12.44 -9.23
C ILE A 39 -15.98 -13.24 -9.43
N THR A 40 -14.87 -12.74 -8.87
CA THR A 40 -13.57 -13.41 -9.00
C THR A 40 -13.55 -14.77 -8.29
N SER A 41 -14.27 -14.93 -7.17
CA SER A 41 -14.37 -16.19 -6.44
C SER A 41 -15.38 -17.16 -7.06
N SER A 42 -16.47 -16.69 -7.66
CA SER A 42 -17.52 -17.52 -8.27
C SER A 42 -17.11 -18.12 -9.62
N SER A 43 -16.17 -17.51 -10.34
CA SER A 43 -15.57 -18.12 -11.54
C SER A 43 -14.66 -19.32 -11.22
N SER A 44 -14.44 -19.63 -9.93
CA SER A 44 -13.56 -20.70 -9.47
C SER A 44 -14.37 -21.89 -8.93
N SER A 45 -14.78 -22.79 -9.82
CA SER A 45 -15.24 -24.15 -9.45
C SER A 45 -14.07 -25.10 -9.13
N SER A 46 -12.83 -24.61 -9.17
CA SER A 46 -11.62 -25.35 -8.73
C SER A 46 -10.86 -24.56 -7.67
N SER A 47 -10.50 -25.26 -6.60
CA SER A 47 -9.94 -24.79 -5.33
C SER A 47 -8.48 -24.32 -5.39
N SER A 48 -8.06 -23.65 -6.47
CA SER A 48 -6.69 -23.13 -6.59
C SER A 48 -6.62 -21.62 -6.35
N LEU A 49 -5.80 -21.21 -5.38
CA LEU A 49 -5.47 -19.80 -5.10
C LEU A 49 -4.76 -19.08 -6.28
N SER A 50 -4.48 -19.79 -7.35
CA SER A 50 -3.67 -19.38 -8.52
C SER A 50 -4.49 -18.97 -9.75
N SER A 51 -5.83 -18.97 -9.69
CA SER A 51 -6.62 -18.57 -10.85
C SER A 51 -6.35 -17.10 -11.25
N PRO A 52 -6.05 -16.83 -12.54
CA PRO A 52 -5.66 -15.50 -13.00
C PRO A 52 -6.83 -14.51 -12.89
N ILE A 53 -6.60 -13.36 -12.27
CA ILE A 53 -7.59 -12.29 -12.21
C ILE A 53 -7.66 -11.62 -13.58
N LEU A 54 -8.87 -11.57 -14.16
CA LEU A 54 -9.09 -10.95 -15.47
C LEU A 54 -8.58 -9.49 -15.48
N PRO A 55 -7.89 -9.02 -16.53
CA PRO A 55 -7.22 -7.70 -16.53
C PRO A 55 -8.15 -6.52 -16.20
N LYS A 56 -9.40 -6.54 -16.69
CA LYS A 56 -10.40 -5.51 -16.39
C LYS A 56 -10.77 -5.48 -14.90
N SER A 57 -10.95 -6.65 -14.30
CA SER A 57 -11.21 -6.80 -12.86
C SER A 57 -10.00 -6.39 -12.03
N ARG A 58 -8.77 -6.64 -12.51
CA ARG A 58 -7.52 -6.26 -11.84
C ARG A 58 -7.42 -4.76 -11.63
N LYS A 59 -7.61 -3.95 -12.68
CA LYS A 59 -7.55 -2.48 -12.59
C LYS A 59 -8.58 -1.95 -11.60
N ALA A 60 -9.85 -2.38 -11.74
CA ALA A 60 -10.93 -1.93 -10.86
C ALA A 60 -10.70 -2.33 -9.39
N LEU A 61 -10.14 -3.51 -9.13
CA LEU A 61 -9.75 -3.94 -7.78
C LEU A 61 -8.60 -3.10 -7.22
N LEU A 62 -7.56 -2.79 -8.01
CA LEU A 62 -6.45 -1.94 -7.58
C LEU A 62 -6.90 -0.50 -7.27
N GLU A 63 -7.82 0.05 -8.07
CA GLU A 63 -8.40 1.38 -7.84
C GLU A 63 -9.32 1.40 -6.62
N SER A 64 -10.18 0.39 -6.49
CA SER A 64 -11.09 0.28 -5.33
C SER A 64 -10.32 0.12 -4.02
N THR A 65 -9.33 -0.79 -4.00
CA THR A 65 -8.47 -0.97 -2.82
C THR A 65 -7.64 0.26 -2.51
N ARG A 66 -7.21 1.04 -3.51
CA ARG A 66 -6.50 2.31 -3.28
C ARG A 66 -7.35 3.28 -2.47
N VAL A 67 -8.60 3.49 -2.85
CA VAL A 67 -9.51 4.39 -2.12
C VAL A 67 -9.82 3.85 -0.72
N ILE A 68 -10.11 2.55 -0.61
CA ILE A 68 -10.36 1.88 0.68
C ILE A 68 -9.18 2.11 1.63
N LEU A 69 -7.96 1.88 1.19
CA LEU A 69 -6.76 1.90 2.04
C LEU A 69 -6.25 3.31 2.36
N LEU A 70 -6.54 4.30 1.51
CA LEU A 70 -6.31 5.72 1.85
C LEU A 70 -7.25 6.20 2.98
N ILE A 71 -8.43 5.59 3.10
CA ILE A 71 -9.42 5.92 4.14
C ILE A 71 -9.21 5.05 5.39
N ASN A 72 -9.09 3.73 5.20
CA ASN A 72 -8.95 2.71 6.23
C ASN A 72 -7.81 1.75 5.87
N PRO A 73 -6.58 2.03 6.32
CA PRO A 73 -5.40 1.23 6.00
C PRO A 73 -5.33 -0.09 6.77
N ASP A 74 -6.22 -0.36 7.72
CA ASP A 74 -6.27 -1.61 8.47
C ASP A 74 -7.25 -2.63 7.85
N ASN A 75 -7.70 -2.37 6.62
CA ASN A 75 -8.48 -3.33 5.85
C ASN A 75 -7.59 -4.46 5.28
N HIS A 76 -7.45 -5.54 6.04
CA HIS A 76 -6.64 -6.70 5.66
C HIS A 76 -7.10 -7.36 4.35
N THR A 77 -8.41 -7.44 4.09
CA THR A 77 -8.94 -8.03 2.85
C THR A 77 -8.45 -7.25 1.62
N ALA A 78 -8.45 -5.92 1.68
CA ALA A 78 -7.92 -5.08 0.61
C ALA A 78 -6.43 -5.32 0.39
N TRP A 79 -5.62 -5.41 1.45
CA TRP A 79 -4.20 -5.76 1.33
C TRP A 79 -3.97 -7.14 0.71
N ASN A 80 -4.73 -8.15 1.13
CA ASN A 80 -4.64 -9.51 0.59
C ASN A 80 -4.93 -9.53 -0.92
N VAL A 81 -5.94 -8.79 -1.37
CA VAL A 81 -6.25 -8.66 -2.80
C VAL A 81 -5.09 -8.02 -3.57
N ARG A 82 -4.49 -6.96 -3.03
CA ARG A 82 -3.33 -6.32 -3.66
C ARG A 82 -2.14 -7.27 -3.75
N ARG A 83 -1.84 -8.02 -2.68
CA ARG A 83 -0.80 -9.06 -2.70
C ARG A 83 -1.04 -10.09 -3.81
N ARG A 84 -2.26 -10.62 -3.91
CA ARG A 84 -2.63 -11.57 -4.96
C ARG A 84 -2.42 -11.00 -6.36
N ILE A 85 -2.83 -9.75 -6.60
CA ILE A 85 -2.66 -9.09 -7.90
C ILE A 85 -1.18 -8.93 -8.25
N ILE A 86 -0.35 -8.47 -7.31
CA ILE A 86 1.07 -8.25 -7.53
C ILE A 86 1.81 -9.58 -7.74
N MET A 87 1.47 -10.63 -7.00
CA MET A 87 2.06 -11.97 -7.17
C MET A 87 1.68 -12.66 -8.47
N GLN A 88 0.65 -12.18 -9.17
CA GLN A 88 0.30 -12.64 -10.52
C GLN A 88 1.06 -11.88 -11.63
N ASP A 89 1.85 -10.86 -11.28
CA ASP A 89 2.67 -10.08 -12.20
C ASP A 89 4.15 -10.47 -12.03
N GLU A 90 4.64 -11.34 -12.91
CA GLU A 90 6.02 -11.83 -12.87
C GLU A 90 7.06 -10.70 -12.97
N SER A 91 6.73 -9.61 -13.66
CA SER A 91 7.63 -8.45 -13.80
C SER A 91 7.79 -7.68 -12.49
N LEU A 92 6.86 -7.85 -11.55
CA LEU A 92 6.74 -7.08 -10.31
C LEU A 92 6.76 -5.56 -10.54
N ALA A 93 6.47 -5.08 -11.75
CA ALA A 93 6.54 -3.67 -12.14
C ALA A 93 5.62 -2.79 -11.29
N GLY A 94 4.55 -3.38 -10.72
CA GLY A 94 3.64 -2.72 -9.79
C GLY A 94 4.23 -2.36 -8.42
N LEU A 95 5.35 -2.96 -7.98
CA LEU A 95 5.88 -2.77 -6.63
C LEU A 95 6.29 -1.33 -6.33
N GLU A 96 6.88 -0.62 -7.30
CA GLU A 96 7.26 0.80 -7.10
C GLU A 96 6.03 1.70 -6.88
N TYR A 97 4.95 1.43 -7.60
CA TYR A 97 3.67 2.13 -7.38
C TYR A 97 3.06 1.76 -6.03
N GLU A 98 3.23 0.51 -5.59
CA GLU A 98 2.78 0.04 -4.27
C GLU A 98 3.51 0.78 -3.14
N LEU A 99 4.83 0.90 -3.23
CA LEU A 99 5.65 1.58 -2.23
C LEU A 99 5.34 3.09 -2.16
N LYS A 100 5.05 3.72 -3.30
CA LYS A 100 4.59 5.12 -3.37
C LYS A 100 3.21 5.30 -2.73
N MET A 101 2.27 4.37 -2.99
CA MET A 101 0.96 4.38 -2.34
C MET A 101 1.07 4.23 -0.82
N LEU A 102 1.93 3.33 -0.35
CA LEU A 102 2.20 3.16 1.08
C LEU A 102 2.80 4.42 1.72
N ALA A 103 3.75 5.08 1.04
CA ALA A 103 4.30 6.34 1.50
C ALA A 103 3.20 7.41 1.65
N LEU A 104 2.25 7.49 0.69
CA LEU A 104 1.09 8.36 0.79
C LEU A 104 0.19 8.00 1.97
N ILE A 105 -0.10 6.71 2.19
CA ILE A 105 -0.90 6.24 3.34
C ILE A 105 -0.26 6.69 4.66
N PHE A 106 1.06 6.57 4.80
CA PHE A 106 1.76 6.96 6.03
C PHE A 106 1.71 8.47 6.33
N THR A 107 1.49 9.33 5.33
CA THR A 107 1.29 10.77 5.59
C THR A 107 0.04 11.06 6.44
N LYS A 108 -0.95 10.16 6.41
CA LYS A 108 -2.20 10.27 7.18
C LYS A 108 -2.33 9.21 8.27
N HIS A 109 -1.84 8.00 8.02
CA HIS A 109 -1.97 6.84 8.90
C HIS A 109 -0.61 6.22 9.27
N PRO A 110 0.27 6.99 9.93
CA PRO A 110 1.66 6.58 10.20
C PRO A 110 1.80 5.41 11.17
N LYS A 111 0.72 5.07 11.90
CA LYS A 111 0.66 4.00 12.91
C LYS A 111 -0.15 2.77 12.45
N SER A 112 -0.52 2.67 11.17
CA SER A 112 -1.21 1.46 10.68
C SER A 112 -0.25 0.29 10.61
N GLY A 113 -0.44 -0.68 11.52
CA GLY A 113 0.36 -1.91 11.56
C GLY A 113 0.21 -2.74 10.28
N ALA A 114 -0.99 -2.79 9.70
CA ALA A 114 -1.25 -3.50 8.46
C ALA A 114 -0.48 -2.89 7.27
N ALA A 115 -0.43 -1.56 7.17
CA ALA A 115 0.33 -0.88 6.12
C ALA A 115 1.85 -1.13 6.28
N TRP A 116 2.39 -1.09 7.50
CA TRP A 116 3.79 -1.43 7.75
C TRP A 116 4.12 -2.89 7.42
N ALA A 117 3.24 -3.83 7.78
CA ALA A 117 3.39 -5.24 7.42
C ALA A 117 3.39 -5.44 5.90
N HIS A 118 2.47 -4.78 5.18
CA HIS A 118 2.40 -4.85 3.73
C HIS A 118 3.63 -4.22 3.06
N ARG A 119 4.18 -3.12 3.62
CA ARG A 119 5.43 -2.53 3.13
C ARG A 119 6.61 -3.50 3.25
N ARG A 120 6.78 -4.16 4.39
CA ARG A 120 7.85 -5.16 4.58
C ARG A 120 7.73 -6.31 3.58
N TRP A 121 6.50 -6.81 3.38
CA TRP A 121 6.22 -7.81 2.35
C TRP A 121 6.62 -7.30 0.95
N ALA A 122 6.18 -6.11 0.56
CA ALA A 122 6.51 -5.54 -0.75
C ALA A 122 8.03 -5.34 -0.95
N LEU A 123 8.73 -4.88 0.08
CA LEU A 123 10.18 -4.72 0.06
C LEU A 123 10.89 -6.07 -0.11
N SER A 124 10.47 -7.12 0.61
CA SER A 124 11.08 -8.46 0.53
C SER A 124 11.07 -9.10 -0.86
N LEU A 125 10.25 -8.57 -1.78
CA LEU A 125 10.14 -9.03 -3.16
C LEU A 125 11.07 -8.31 -4.14
N LEU A 126 11.84 -7.31 -3.70
CA LEU A 126 12.76 -6.54 -4.55
C LEU A 126 14.19 -7.09 -4.44
N ASP A 127 14.96 -7.04 -5.52
CA ASP A 127 16.27 -7.68 -5.61
C ASP A 127 17.33 -7.24 -4.57
N PRO A 128 17.44 -5.97 -4.11
CA PRO A 128 18.34 -5.67 -2.99
C PRO A 128 17.82 -6.21 -1.65
N PHE A 129 16.56 -6.67 -1.60
CA PHE A 129 15.93 -7.25 -0.44
C PHE A 129 15.83 -8.80 -0.49
N LYS A 130 16.08 -9.42 -1.66
CA LYS A 130 16.02 -10.89 -1.88
C LYS A 130 17.32 -11.61 -1.52
N GLU A 131 18.47 -11.05 -1.89
CA GLU A 131 19.79 -11.68 -1.75
C GLU A 131 20.78 -10.67 -1.16
N TRP A 132 20.91 -10.66 0.17
CA TRP A 132 21.76 -9.69 0.87
C TRP A 132 23.17 -10.28 0.98
N CYS A 133 23.99 -10.05 -0.05
CA CYS A 133 25.32 -10.64 -0.10
C CYS A 133 26.43 -9.73 0.48
N ASP A 134 26.15 -8.46 0.83
CA ASP A 134 27.13 -7.58 1.49
C ASP A 134 26.48 -6.37 2.19
N ALA A 135 26.64 -6.29 3.52
CA ALA A 135 26.19 -5.18 4.36
C ALA A 135 26.80 -3.82 3.97
N SER A 136 28.04 -3.81 3.46
CA SER A 136 28.74 -2.61 3.02
C SER A 136 28.11 -2.00 1.76
N CYS A 137 27.63 -2.85 0.85
CA CYS A 137 26.97 -2.42 -0.38
C CYS A 137 25.54 -1.94 -0.12
N ILE A 138 24.78 -2.65 0.70
CA ILE A 138 23.36 -2.36 0.85
C ILE A 138 23.06 -1.12 1.70
N TYR A 139 23.92 -0.77 2.68
CA TYR A 139 23.76 0.50 3.37
C TYR A 139 23.83 1.68 2.39
N LYS A 140 24.62 1.57 1.32
CA LYS A 140 24.70 2.59 0.26
C LYS A 140 23.55 2.52 -0.76
N HIS A 141 22.75 1.46 -0.73
CA HIS A 141 21.66 1.27 -1.68
C HIS A 141 20.57 2.33 -1.46
N LYS A 142 20.20 3.05 -2.53
CA LYS A 142 19.24 4.17 -2.48
C LYS A 142 17.95 3.81 -1.75
N ARG A 143 17.37 2.63 -2.05
CA ARG A 143 16.11 2.19 -1.41
C ARG A 143 16.25 1.99 0.09
N PHE A 144 17.38 1.48 0.57
CA PHE A 144 17.62 1.32 2.00
C PHE A 144 17.69 2.70 2.68
N GLN A 145 18.38 3.64 2.06
CA GLN A 145 18.44 5.04 2.53
C GLN A 145 17.06 5.73 2.52
N ASP A 146 16.25 5.50 1.49
CA ASP A 146 14.88 6.00 1.41
C ASP A 146 14.01 5.43 2.54
N GLU A 147 14.16 4.14 2.88
CA GLU A 147 13.44 3.52 4.01
C GLU A 147 13.86 4.12 5.36
N LEU A 148 15.17 4.31 5.59
CA LEU A 148 15.66 4.96 6.80
C LEU A 148 15.11 6.38 6.95
N LYS A 149 15.07 7.14 5.85
CA LYS A 149 14.49 8.48 5.81
C LYS A 149 13.00 8.45 6.12
N LEU A 150 12.26 7.51 5.55
CA LEU A 150 10.83 7.35 5.80
C LEU A 150 10.55 7.02 7.28
N CYS A 151 11.33 6.12 7.90
CA CYS A 151 11.25 5.84 9.33
C CYS A 151 11.48 7.11 10.15
N ALA A 152 12.57 7.84 9.88
CA ALA A 152 12.92 9.06 10.61
C ALA A 152 11.81 10.12 10.52
N GLN A 153 11.25 10.34 9.33
CA GLN A 153 10.13 11.26 9.13
C GLN A 153 8.89 10.83 9.92
N ASN A 154 8.53 9.55 9.86
CA ASN A 154 7.35 9.03 10.56
C ASN A 154 7.50 9.07 12.09
N SER A 155 8.69 8.80 12.62
CA SER A 155 8.98 8.91 14.05
C SER A 155 8.99 10.37 14.53
N ALA A 156 9.53 11.29 13.72
CA ALA A 156 9.57 12.71 14.06
C ALA A 156 8.18 13.35 14.06
N MET A 157 7.34 13.01 13.09
CA MET A 157 5.97 13.54 12.99
C MET A 157 5.01 12.91 14.02
N ASN A 158 5.31 11.73 14.56
CA ASN A 158 4.40 10.98 15.40
C ASN A 158 5.11 10.42 16.64
N LYS A 159 4.84 11.04 17.80
CA LYS A 159 5.35 10.57 19.09
C LYS A 159 5.05 9.08 19.30
N ASN A 160 6.07 8.35 19.75
CA ASN A 160 6.02 6.92 20.08
C ASN A 160 5.50 6.04 18.93
N ASN A 161 5.93 6.31 17.69
CA ASN A 161 5.59 5.45 16.56
C ASN A 161 6.42 4.14 16.60
N TYR A 162 5.97 3.19 17.42
CA TYR A 162 6.59 1.87 17.56
C TYR A 162 6.77 1.17 16.21
N TYR A 163 5.78 1.23 15.32
CA TYR A 163 5.86 0.59 14.01
C TYR A 163 7.00 1.09 13.14
N SER A 164 7.27 2.40 13.15
CA SER A 164 8.42 2.97 12.43
C SER A 164 9.77 2.48 12.98
N TRP A 165 9.87 2.31 14.30
CA TRP A 165 11.05 1.78 14.96
C TRP A 165 11.24 0.29 14.70
N THR A 166 10.18 -0.52 14.83
CA THR A 166 10.21 -1.95 14.52
C THR A 166 10.51 -2.19 13.04
N HIS A 167 10.01 -1.35 12.13
CA HIS A 167 10.40 -1.42 10.72
C HIS A 167 11.89 -1.12 10.52
N ARG A 168 12.43 -0.12 11.25
CA ARG A 168 13.86 0.19 11.22
C ARG A 168 14.71 -0.97 11.75
N ILE A 169 14.29 -1.61 12.84
CA ILE A 169 14.96 -2.82 13.37
C ILE A 169 14.91 -3.94 12.32
N TRP A 170 13.75 -4.19 11.73
CA TRP A 170 13.60 -5.17 10.66
C TRP A 170 14.53 -4.90 9.47
N LEU A 171 14.75 -3.64 9.08
CA LEU A 171 15.73 -3.31 8.02
C LEU A 171 17.16 -3.67 8.43
N LEU A 172 17.51 -3.47 9.71
CA LEU A 172 18.84 -3.77 10.23
C LEU A 172 19.06 -5.28 10.38
N GLU A 173 18.05 -6.05 10.78
CA GLU A 173 18.11 -7.53 10.85
C GLU A 173 18.32 -8.17 9.49
N LYS A 174 18.07 -7.45 8.39
CA LYS A 174 18.32 -7.96 7.05
C LYS A 174 19.78 -7.79 6.64
N ILE A 175 20.52 -6.80 7.19
CA ILE A 175 21.96 -6.57 6.90
C ILE A 175 22.89 -7.37 7.81
N SER A 176 22.41 -7.84 8.96
CA SER A 176 23.17 -8.64 9.92
C SER A 176 23.23 -10.09 9.51
#